data_AF-A0A6L8MFB2-F1
#
_entry.id   AF-A0A6L8MFB2-F1
#
_cell.length_a   1.000
_cell.length_b   1.000
_cell.length_c   1.000
_cell.angle_alpha   90.00
_cell.angle_beta   90.00
_cell.angle_gamma   90.00
#
_symmetry.space_group_name_H-M   'P 1'
#
loop_
_entity.id
_entity.type
_entity.pdbx_description
1 polymer ?
#
loop_
_entity_poly.entity_id
_entity_poly.type
_entity_poly.pdbx_seq_one_letter_code
_entity_poly.pdbx_strand_id
1 'polypeptide(L)' 'MTIFAAPVFDATVIYDGHELFKGQGAAKGWAEKLAKELECEIGVEKIGTGWVLTGTVDGAACKWSIVGQRLKRMG' A
#
# COMPACT_ATOMS: atom_id res chain seq x y z
N MET A 1 6.83 -15.24 -6.59
CA MET A 1 6.42 -14.03 -7.33
C MET A 1 6.25 -12.94 -6.29
N THR A 2 6.91 -11.79 -6.44
CA THR A 2 6.91 -10.75 -5.39
C THR A 2 5.55 -10.05 -5.29
N ILE A 3 5.16 -9.63 -4.09
CA ILE A 3 3.92 -8.88 -3.87
C ILE A 3 3.86 -7.57 -4.68
N PHE A 4 5.01 -6.98 -5.00
CA PHE A 4 5.09 -5.77 -5.84
C PHE A 4 4.69 -6.00 -7.30
N ALA A 5 4.75 -7.24 -7.78
CA ALA A 5 4.32 -7.62 -9.12
C ALA A 5 2.87 -8.10 -9.17
N ALA A 6 2.24 -8.34 -8.01
CA ALA A 6 0.87 -8.82 -7.93
C ALA A 6 -0.12 -7.72 -8.36
N PRO A 7 -1.10 -8.03 -9.23
CA PRO A 7 -2.11 -7.06 -9.62
C PRO A 7 -3.06 -6.75 -8.44
N VAL A 8 -3.29 -5.47 -8.22
CA VAL A 8 -4.31 -4.93 -7.31
C VAL A 8 -5.63 -4.82 -8.07
N PHE A 9 -6.62 -5.62 -7.67
CA PHE A 9 -7.98 -5.59 -8.23
C PHE A 9 -9.00 -4.93 -7.32
N ASP A 10 -8.59 -4.50 -6.13
CA ASP A 10 -9.45 -3.81 -5.18
C ASP A 10 -9.88 -2.44 -5.69
N ALA A 11 -11.01 -1.93 -5.18
CA ALA A 11 -11.46 -0.59 -5.52
C ALA A 11 -10.47 0.49 -5.02
N THR A 12 -10.16 1.46 -5.89
CA THR A 12 -9.23 2.56 -5.61
C THR A 12 -9.92 3.93 -5.66
N VAL A 13 -9.23 4.94 -5.13
CA VAL A 13 -9.57 6.36 -5.28
C VAL A 13 -8.32 7.15 -5.64
N ILE A 14 -8.48 8.22 -6.42
CA ILE A 14 -7.38 9.16 -6.67
C ILE A 14 -7.47 10.30 -5.65
N TYR A 15 -6.37 10.55 -4.94
CA TYR A 15 -6.21 11.68 -4.04
C TYR A 15 -4.83 12.31 -4.24
N ASP A 16 -4.80 13.62 -4.52
CA ASP A 16 -3.56 14.38 -4.74
C ASP A 16 -2.58 13.70 -5.75
N GLY A 17 -3.13 13.18 -6.85
CA GLY A 17 -2.36 12.48 -7.88
C GLY A 17 -1.93 11.04 -7.53
N HIS A 18 -2.22 10.56 -6.32
CA HIS A 18 -1.94 9.19 -5.89
C HIS A 18 -3.17 8.30 -5.96
N GLU A 19 -3.01 7.10 -6.52
CA GLU A 19 -4.03 6.06 -6.46
C GLU A 19 -3.91 5.29 -5.14
N LEU A 20 -4.96 5.35 -4.34
CA LEU A 20 -5.03 4.81 -2.98
C LEU A 20 -6.08 3.71 -2.89
N PHE A 21 -5.98 2.84 -1.88
CA PHE A 21 -7.05 1.90 -1.58
C PHE A 21 -8.30 2.66 -1.13
N LYS A 22 -9.46 2.36 -1.73
CA LYS A 22 -10.73 2.96 -1.32
C LYS A 22 -11.18 2.45 0.05
N GLY A 23 -10.99 1.16 0.30
CA GLY A 23 -11.42 0.48 1.53
C GLY A 23 -10.26 0.18 2.47
N GLN A 24 -10.43 0.45 3.76
CA GLN A 24 -9.44 0.12 4.79
C GLN A 24 -9.17 -1.39 4.86
N GLY A 25 -10.21 -2.23 4.71
CA GLY A 25 -10.06 -3.69 4.74
C GLY A 25 -9.17 -4.22 3.62
N ALA A 26 -9.35 -3.69 2.39
CA ALA A 26 -8.48 -4.01 1.27
C ALA A 26 -7.03 -3.58 1.55
N ALA A 27 -6.83 -2.34 2.03
CA ALA A 27 -5.50 -1.86 2.41
C ALA A 27 -4.83 -2.75 3.47
N LYS A 28 -5.57 -3.20 4.50
CA LYS A 28 -5.06 -4.11 5.54
C LYS A 28 -4.66 -5.47 4.96
N GLY A 29 -5.50 -6.05 4.09
CA GLY A 29 -5.16 -7.32 3.44
C GLY A 29 -3.90 -7.23 2.58
N TRP A 30 -3.63 -6.08 1.95
CA TRP A 30 -2.37 -5.84 1.25
C TRP A 30 -1.21 -5.55 2.19
N ALA A 31 -1.44 -4.85 3.31
CA ALA A 31 -0.44 -4.64 4.35
C ALA A 31 0.07 -5.96 4.90
N GLU A 32 -0.81 -6.93 5.20
CA GLU A 32 -0.43 -8.26 5.66
C GLU A 32 0.42 -9.04 4.66
N LYS A 33 0.13 -8.92 3.36
CA LYS A 33 0.93 -9.56 2.30
C LYS A 33 2.30 -8.89 2.18
N LEU A 34 2.34 -7.55 2.23
CA LEU A 34 3.59 -6.80 2.16
C LEU A 34 4.47 -7.06 3.39
N ALA A 35 3.87 -7.16 4.58
CA ALA A 35 4.56 -7.50 5.81
C ALA A 35 5.27 -8.86 5.73
N LYS A 36 4.61 -9.86 5.11
CA LYS A 36 5.22 -11.18 4.87
C LYS A 36 6.37 -11.13 3.87
N GLU A 37 6.28 -10.29 2.83
CA GLU A 37 7.36 -10.14 1.83
C GLU A 37 8.59 -9.43 2.42
N LEU A 38 8.36 -8.37 3.21
CA LEU A 38 9.43 -7.52 3.76
C LEU A 38 9.91 -7.95 5.14
N GLU A 39 9.28 -8.97 5.72
CA GLU A 39 9.56 -9.47 7.08
C GLU A 39 9.54 -8.36 8.15
N CYS A 40 8.64 -7.38 7.99
CA CYS A 40 8.47 -6.26 8.91
C CYS A 40 7.00 -5.87 9.11
N GLU A 41 6.71 -5.09 10.14
CA GLU A 41 5.36 -4.60 10.38
C GLU A 41 4.96 -3.56 9.33
N ILE A 42 3.81 -3.81 8.69
CA ILE A 42 3.18 -2.88 7.75
C ILE A 42 1.78 -2.55 8.27
N GLY A 43 1.55 -1.26 8.49
CA GLY A 43 0.26 -0.69 8.86
C GLY A 43 -0.46 -0.05 7.69
N VAL A 44 -1.57 0.63 7.99
CA VAL A 44 -2.31 1.45 7.02
C VAL A 44 -2.61 2.82 7.62
N GLU A 45 -2.57 3.85 6.78
CA GLU A 45 -2.87 5.22 7.17
C GLU A 45 -3.91 5.81 6.21
N LYS A 46 -4.88 6.54 6.75
CA LYS A 46 -5.87 7.25 5.94
C LYS A 46 -5.27 8.56 5.46
N ILE A 47 -5.29 8.78 4.15
CA ILE A 47 -4.87 10.06 3.54
C ILE A 47 -5.99 10.52 2.62
N GLY A 48 -6.58 11.68 2.94
CA GLY A 48 -7.75 12.19 2.26
C GLY A 48 -8.93 11.22 2.31
N THR A 49 -9.37 10.77 1.13
CA THR A 49 -10.50 9.85 0.94
C THR A 49 -10.08 8.39 0.79
N GLY A 50 -8.78 8.08 0.84
CA GLY A 50 -8.23 6.74 0.64
C GLY A 50 -7.26 6.29 1.72
N TRP A 51 -6.64 5.13 1.48
CA TRP A 51 -5.71 4.48 2.40
C TRP A 51 -4.41 4.10 1.68
N VAL A 52 -3.28 4.33 2.37
CA VAL A 52 -1.95 3.87 1.99
C VAL A 52 -1.46 2.79 2.94
N LEU A 53 -0.49 1.99 2.49
CA LEU A 53 0.29 1.13 3.38
C LEU A 53 1.43 1.96 3.96
N THR A 54 1.82 1.67 5.20
CA THR A 54 2.88 2.39 5.92
C THR A 54 3.77 1.41 6.65
N GLY A 55 5.06 1.72 6.78
CA GLY A 55 6.00 0.84 7.47
C GLY A 55 7.37 1.48 7.60
N THR A 56 8.26 0.78 8.29
CA THR A 56 9.68 1.15 8.38
C THR A 56 10.51 0.04 7.74
N VAL A 57 11.31 0.37 6.74
CA VAL A 57 12.19 -0.57 6.04
C VAL A 57 13.61 -0.02 6.10
N ASP A 58 14.55 -0.80 6.61
CA ASP A 58 15.94 -0.39 6.82
C ASP A 58 16.09 0.93 7.59
N GLY A 59 15.23 1.15 8.59
CA GLY A 59 15.20 2.37 9.41
C GLY A 59 14.58 3.59 8.75
N ALA A 60 14.11 3.48 7.49
CA ALA A 60 13.44 4.56 6.78
C ALA A 60 11.92 4.38 6.79
N ALA A 61 11.19 5.46 7.06
CA ALA A 61 9.74 5.47 6.90
C ALA A 61 9.37 5.30 5.41
N CYS A 62 8.40 4.44 5.15
CA CYS A 62 7.93 4.08 3.83
C CYS A 62 6.41 4.21 3.78
N LYS A 63 5.90 4.71 2.66
CA LYS A 63 4.49 4.60 2.30
C LYS A 63 4.37 3.92 0.95
N TRP A 64 3.33 3.12 0.74
CA TRP A 64 3.04 2.52 -0.56
C TRP A 64 1.62 2.84 -1.01
N SER A 65 1.51 3.24 -2.26
CA SER A 65 0.27 3.48 -2.98
C SER A 65 0.15 2.49 -4.14
N ILE A 66 -0.84 2.69 -5.00
CA ILE A 66 -1.04 1.92 -6.21
C ILE A 66 -0.55 2.75 -7.40
N VAL A 67 0.12 2.11 -8.36
CA VAL A 67 0.45 2.69 -9.67
C VAL A 67 0.31 1.60 -10.71
N GLY A 68 -0.60 1.78 -11.68
CA GLY A 68 -0.79 0.81 -12.76
C GLY A 68 -1.15 -0.59 -12.23
N GLN A 69 -2.09 -0.63 -11.28
CA GLN A 69 -2.56 -1.84 -10.58
C GLN A 69 -1.47 -2.59 -9.79
N ARG A 70 -0.42 -1.91 -9.34
CA ARG A 70 0.63 -2.54 -8.53
C ARG A 70 0.98 -1.67 -7.34
N LEU A 71 1.39 -2.32 -6.24
CA LEU A 71 1.97 -1.59 -5.11
C LEU A 71 3.27 -0.91 -5.54
N LYS A 72 3.40 0.37 -5.22
CA LYS A 72 4.62 1.15 -5.45
C LYS A 72 4.90 2.04 -4.25
N ARG A 73 6.19 2.13 -3.86
CA ARG A 73 6.62 3.05 -2.82
C ARG A 73 6.37 4.49 -3.27
N MET A 74 5.74 5.27 -2.41
CA MET A 74 5.64 6.73 -2.55
C MET A 74 7.00 7.31 -2.18
N GLY A 75 7.45 8.32 -2.95
CA GLY A 75 8.78 8.93 -2.81
C GLY A 75 9.16 9.29 -1.39
#